data_AF-A0A3C1SV62-F1
#
_entry.id   AF-A0A3C1SV62-F1
#
_cell.length_a   1.000
_cell.length_b   1.000
_cell.length_c   1.000
_cell.angle_alpha   90.00
_cell.angle_beta   90.00
_cell.angle_gamma   90.00
#
_symmetry.space_group_name_H-M   'P 1'
#
loop_
_entity.id
_entity.type
_entity.pdbx_description
1 polymer ?
#
loop_
_entity_poly.entity_id
_entity_poly.type
_entity_poly.pdbx_seq_one_letter_code
_entity_poly.pdbx_strand_id
1 'polypeptide(L)'
;LPRGGERDFYEGPLAERIARDMREGAGLLTAADLAAYRVIEREPLSVDYRGCRLLSNPPPSFGGSLIALSLKLLEAREVAELGFGSPAHLALLIAVMREVDRRRAEGCLGPADLDPNGWDQSLMRVRTASGGTTHVSVCDREGNAASMTTSNGEGSGCFAAGTGVMLNNMMGEDDLHPDGFHASPPGMRVASMMAPSLLMTGDRVRLALGSGGSKRIRSAVLQVVSNVVDFGFDPRTAVEAPRLHWDGERAQVEPGFADGALTALEARWPLNRWTVRDLYFGGVHAMTAHGDGAGDSRRGGQARTAD
;
A
#
# COMPACT_ATOMS: atom_id res chain seq x y z
N LEU A 1 10.80 -2.45 -25.71
CA LEU A 1 9.67 -1.50 -25.55
C LEU A 1 9.28 -0.96 -26.92
N PRO A 2 7.99 -0.66 -27.15
CA PRO A 2 7.55 -0.17 -28.44
C PRO A 2 8.16 1.20 -28.76
N ARG A 3 8.52 1.43 -30.03
CA ARG A 3 9.11 2.69 -30.48
C ARG A 3 8.07 3.72 -30.92
N GLY A 4 6.85 3.32 -31.24
CA GLY A 4 5.74 4.19 -31.69
C GLY A 4 4.78 4.64 -30.58
N GLY A 5 5.08 4.35 -29.31
CA GLY A 5 4.27 4.75 -28.15
C GLY A 5 3.57 3.58 -27.47
N GLU A 6 2.76 3.89 -26.47
CA GLU A 6 2.08 2.88 -25.63
C GLU A 6 1.12 1.98 -26.41
N ARG A 7 0.41 2.51 -27.44
CA ARG A 7 -0.56 1.73 -28.22
C ARG A 7 0.04 0.53 -28.94
N ASP A 8 1.29 0.65 -29.40
CA ASP A 8 2.00 -0.47 -30.03
C ASP A 8 2.16 -1.68 -29.09
N PHE A 9 2.15 -1.47 -27.77
CA PHE A 9 2.15 -2.57 -26.79
C PHE A 9 0.83 -3.33 -26.82
N TYR A 10 -0.29 -2.60 -26.93
CA TYR A 10 -1.66 -3.10 -26.76
C TYR A 10 -2.31 -3.57 -28.08
N GLU A 11 -1.85 -3.05 -29.22
CA GLU A 11 -2.45 -3.31 -30.54
C GLU A 11 -1.43 -3.88 -31.54
N GLY A 12 -0.14 -3.91 -31.20
CA GLY A 12 0.94 -4.31 -32.11
C GLY A 12 1.39 -5.77 -31.99
N PRO A 13 2.53 -6.14 -32.62
CA PRO A 13 3.05 -7.50 -32.64
C PRO A 13 3.30 -8.12 -31.26
N LEU A 14 3.48 -7.28 -30.23
CA LEU A 14 3.64 -7.74 -28.85
C LEU A 14 2.32 -8.26 -28.29
N ALA A 15 1.21 -7.53 -28.49
CA ALA A 15 -0.12 -7.94 -28.09
C ALA A 15 -0.54 -9.25 -28.77
N GLU A 16 -0.25 -9.38 -30.06
CA GLU A 16 -0.51 -10.62 -30.81
C GLU A 16 0.23 -11.83 -30.22
N ARG A 17 1.50 -11.64 -29.83
CA ARG A 17 2.29 -12.71 -29.19
C ARG A 17 1.72 -13.10 -27.83
N ILE A 18 1.34 -12.12 -27.00
CA ILE A 18 0.70 -12.38 -25.70
C ILE A 18 -0.64 -13.12 -25.88
N ALA A 19 -1.48 -12.66 -26.80
CA ALA A 19 -2.78 -13.29 -27.07
C ALA A 19 -2.66 -14.71 -27.64
N ARG A 20 -1.61 -14.97 -28.44
CA ARG A 20 -1.31 -16.33 -28.90
C ARG A 20 -0.88 -17.24 -27.75
N ASP A 21 0.04 -16.79 -26.91
CA ASP A 21 0.52 -17.52 -25.74
C ASP A 21 -0.63 -17.89 -24.81
N MET A 22 -1.53 -16.94 -24.54
CA MET A 22 -2.75 -17.16 -23.76
C MET A 22 -3.65 -18.23 -24.39
N ARG A 23 -3.92 -18.15 -25.70
CA ARG A 23 -4.76 -19.15 -26.38
C ARG A 23 -4.15 -20.55 -26.35
N GLU A 24 -2.84 -20.67 -26.57
CA GLU A 24 -2.12 -21.95 -26.54
C GLU A 24 -2.04 -22.54 -25.12
N GLY A 25 -1.98 -21.68 -24.10
CA GLY A 25 -1.95 -22.04 -22.69
C GLY A 25 -3.31 -22.12 -21.99
N ALA A 26 -4.43 -22.07 -22.73
CA ALA A 26 -5.80 -22.03 -22.18
C ALA A 26 -6.07 -20.86 -21.20
N GLY A 27 -5.35 -19.75 -21.36
CA GLY A 27 -5.57 -18.48 -20.68
C GLY A 27 -6.76 -17.69 -21.25
N LEU A 28 -7.21 -16.68 -20.50
CA LEU A 28 -8.44 -15.94 -20.79
C LEU A 28 -8.20 -14.60 -21.49
N LEU A 29 -6.97 -14.10 -21.54
CA LEU A 29 -6.64 -12.78 -22.08
C LEU A 29 -6.55 -12.82 -23.61
N THR A 30 -7.32 -11.99 -24.29
CA THR A 30 -7.36 -11.89 -25.75
C THR A 30 -6.68 -10.62 -26.27
N ALA A 31 -6.45 -10.56 -27.58
CA ALA A 31 -5.98 -9.33 -28.25
C ALA A 31 -7.00 -8.18 -28.11
N ALA A 32 -8.31 -8.50 -28.09
CA ALA A 32 -9.36 -7.51 -27.89
C ALA A 32 -9.31 -6.92 -26.46
N ASP A 33 -9.00 -7.73 -25.45
CA ASP A 33 -8.84 -7.26 -24.07
C ASP A 33 -7.65 -6.31 -23.94
N LEU A 34 -6.52 -6.63 -24.59
CA LEU A 34 -5.35 -5.78 -24.65
C LEU A 34 -5.66 -4.44 -25.35
N ALA A 35 -6.27 -4.47 -26.53
CA ALA A 35 -6.64 -3.28 -27.29
C ALA A 35 -7.70 -2.42 -26.57
N ALA A 36 -8.59 -3.03 -25.77
CA ALA A 36 -9.60 -2.32 -25.00
C ALA A 36 -9.06 -1.69 -23.70
N TYR A 37 -7.80 -1.93 -23.33
CA TYR A 37 -7.20 -1.33 -22.14
C TYR A 37 -7.11 0.19 -22.28
N ARG A 38 -7.38 0.89 -21.18
CA ARG A 38 -7.21 2.33 -21.05
C ARG A 38 -6.71 2.70 -19.67
N VAL A 39 -5.90 3.76 -19.58
CA VAL A 39 -5.62 4.41 -18.29
C VAL A 39 -6.87 5.20 -17.87
N ILE A 40 -7.17 5.22 -16.58
CA ILE A 40 -8.27 6.03 -16.04
C ILE A 40 -7.67 7.03 -15.06
N GLU A 41 -7.71 8.29 -15.46
CA GLU A 41 -7.35 9.43 -14.62
C GLU A 41 -8.49 9.69 -13.62
N ARG A 42 -8.12 10.01 -12.38
CA ARG A 42 -9.05 10.26 -11.29
C ARG A 42 -8.53 11.34 -10.38
N GLU A 43 -9.46 12.10 -9.81
CA GLU A 43 -9.17 12.97 -8.69
C GLU A 43 -8.75 12.14 -7.47
N PRO A 44 -7.66 12.51 -6.78
CA PRO A 44 -7.19 11.77 -5.64
C PRO A 44 -8.19 11.83 -4.48
N LEU A 45 -8.27 10.74 -3.72
CA LEU A 45 -8.89 10.78 -2.41
C LEU A 45 -8.10 11.74 -1.53
N SER A 46 -8.81 12.62 -0.83
CA SER A 46 -8.22 13.61 0.05
C SER A 46 -8.68 13.41 1.49
N VAL A 47 -7.73 13.47 2.44
CA VAL A 47 -8.01 13.42 3.87
C VAL A 47 -7.12 14.41 4.61
N ASP A 48 -7.73 15.32 5.37
CA ASP A 48 -6.99 16.20 6.26
C ASP A 48 -6.56 15.43 7.52
N TYR A 49 -5.33 15.69 7.97
CA TYR A 49 -4.73 15.13 9.17
C TYR A 49 -3.82 16.18 9.82
N ARG A 50 -4.26 16.77 10.93
CA ARG A 50 -3.48 17.71 11.78
C ARG A 50 -2.77 18.82 10.99
N GLY A 51 -3.52 19.57 10.19
CA GLY A 51 -3.01 20.70 9.41
C GLY A 51 -2.24 20.31 8.14
N CYS A 52 -2.07 19.01 7.89
CA CYS A 52 -1.64 18.48 6.60
C CYS A 52 -2.82 17.85 5.86
N ARG A 53 -2.64 17.60 4.55
CA ARG A 53 -3.63 16.89 3.73
C ARG A 53 -2.96 15.75 2.99
N LEU A 54 -3.41 14.52 3.23
CA LEU A 54 -2.93 13.36 2.48
C LEU A 54 -3.81 13.18 1.24
N LEU A 55 -3.18 13.14 0.07
CA LEU A 55 -3.77 12.74 -1.21
C LEU A 55 -3.35 11.29 -1.49
N SER A 56 -4.29 10.44 -1.88
CA SER A 56 -4.03 9.03 -2.20
C SER A 56 -4.96 8.51 -3.29
N ASN A 57 -4.74 7.28 -3.75
CA ASN A 57 -5.60 6.66 -4.76
C ASN A 57 -7.06 6.58 -4.28
N PRO A 58 -8.04 7.01 -5.10
CA PRO A 58 -9.45 6.89 -4.80
C PRO A 58 -9.96 5.46 -5.06
N PRO A 59 -11.23 5.16 -4.70
CA PRO A 59 -11.92 3.95 -5.13
C PRO A 59 -11.78 3.71 -6.66
N PRO A 60 -11.63 2.45 -7.11
CA PRO A 60 -11.83 1.21 -6.36
C PRO A 60 -10.60 0.75 -5.56
N SER A 61 -9.51 1.53 -5.47
CA SER A 61 -8.42 1.18 -4.56
C SER A 61 -8.90 1.32 -3.11
N PHE A 62 -8.62 0.32 -2.28
CA PHE A 62 -8.94 0.34 -0.86
C PHE A 62 -7.79 0.92 -0.02
N GLY A 63 -6.57 0.90 -0.55
CA GLY A 63 -5.38 1.30 0.19
C GLY A 63 -5.48 2.73 0.75
N GLY A 64 -5.75 3.70 -0.12
CA GLY A 64 -5.88 5.11 0.25
C GLY A 64 -7.03 5.36 1.24
N SER A 65 -8.18 4.74 0.99
CA SER A 65 -9.38 4.88 1.82
C SER A 65 -9.23 4.30 3.23
N LEU A 66 -8.56 3.15 3.37
CA LEU A 66 -8.29 2.55 4.69
C LEU A 66 -7.20 3.32 5.45
N ILE A 67 -6.22 3.92 4.76
CA ILE A 67 -5.27 4.86 5.37
C ILE A 67 -6.02 6.10 5.86
N ALA A 68 -6.92 6.66 5.05
CA ALA A 68 -7.72 7.82 5.43
C ALA A 68 -8.58 7.55 6.67
N LEU A 69 -9.22 6.39 6.75
CA LEU A 69 -9.94 5.96 7.96
C LEU A 69 -9.01 5.87 9.17
N SER A 70 -7.83 5.26 9.00
CA SER A 70 -6.83 5.15 10.07
C SER A 70 -6.38 6.52 10.60
N LEU A 71 -6.13 7.48 9.70
CA LEU A 71 -5.74 8.83 10.07
C LEU A 71 -6.85 9.57 10.83
N LYS A 72 -8.11 9.42 10.40
CA LYS A 72 -9.26 10.00 11.14
C LYS A 72 -9.42 9.41 12.53
N LEU A 73 -9.15 8.11 12.71
CA LEU A 73 -9.16 7.48 14.03
C LEU A 73 -8.00 7.98 14.92
N LEU A 74 -6.82 8.22 14.35
CA LEU A 74 -5.68 8.81 15.07
C LEU A 74 -5.89 10.30 15.41
N GLU A 75 -6.59 11.05 14.55
CA GLU A 75 -6.87 12.47 14.76
C GLU A 75 -7.67 12.73 16.06
N ALA A 76 -8.45 11.75 16.51
CA ALA A 76 -9.24 11.83 17.74
C ALA A 76 -8.42 11.67 19.05
N ARG A 77 -7.08 11.59 18.98
CA ARG A 77 -6.19 11.31 20.12
C ARG A 77 -4.95 12.21 20.10
N GLU A 78 -4.38 12.59 21.23
CA GLU A 78 -3.11 13.35 21.23
C GLU A 78 -1.89 12.42 21.05
N VAL A 79 -1.62 11.99 19.81
CA VAL A 79 -0.60 10.98 19.49
C VAL A 79 0.81 11.43 19.90
N ALA A 80 1.16 12.70 19.65
CA ALA A 80 2.46 13.26 19.97
C ALA A 80 2.79 13.16 21.47
N GLU A 81 1.79 13.37 22.34
CA GLU A 81 1.94 13.33 23.80
C GLU A 81 2.15 11.91 24.34
N LEU A 82 1.80 10.87 23.57
CA LEU A 82 2.03 9.49 23.98
C LEU A 82 3.51 9.10 23.98
N GLY A 83 4.34 9.80 23.21
CA GLY A 83 5.74 9.47 22.98
C GLY A 83 5.92 8.29 22.03
N PHE A 84 6.81 8.46 21.03
CA PHE A 84 7.10 7.42 20.05
C PHE A 84 7.55 6.12 20.73
N GLY A 85 7.03 4.99 20.26
CA GLY A 85 7.36 3.65 20.78
C GLY A 85 6.90 3.35 22.22
N SER A 86 6.18 4.25 22.89
CA SER A 86 5.65 4.00 24.22
C SER A 86 4.57 2.90 24.20
N PRO A 87 4.29 2.21 25.33
CA PRO A 87 3.22 1.22 25.38
C PRO A 87 1.87 1.79 24.95
N ALA A 88 1.57 3.05 25.31
CA ALA A 88 0.31 3.71 24.95
C ALA A 88 0.24 4.01 23.45
N HIS A 89 1.33 4.48 22.85
CA HIS A 89 1.42 4.71 21.41
C HIS A 89 1.23 3.41 20.62
N LEU A 90 1.94 2.34 20.99
CA LEU A 90 1.83 1.06 20.29
C LEU A 90 0.46 0.40 20.48
N ALA A 91 -0.15 0.52 21.66
CA ALA A 91 -1.51 0.06 21.92
C ALA A 91 -2.54 0.80 21.05
N LEU A 92 -2.36 2.11 20.85
CA LEU A 92 -3.21 2.90 19.96
C LEU A 92 -3.08 2.42 18.52
N LEU A 93 -1.86 2.17 18.02
CA LEU A 93 -1.64 1.64 16.67
C LEU A 93 -2.33 0.28 16.46
N ILE A 94 -2.20 -0.66 17.42
CA ILE A 94 -2.90 -1.95 17.37
C ILE A 94 -4.42 -1.74 17.33
N ALA A 95 -4.96 -0.86 18.19
CA ALA A 95 -6.38 -0.61 18.25
C ALA A 95 -6.93 -0.03 16.94
N VAL A 96 -6.22 0.92 16.32
CA VAL A 96 -6.60 1.50 15.02
C VAL A 96 -6.55 0.45 13.92
N MET A 97 -5.49 -0.36 13.84
CA MET A 97 -5.40 -1.40 12.80
C MET A 97 -6.51 -2.44 12.94
N ARG A 98 -6.83 -2.86 14.17
CA ARG A 98 -7.94 -3.78 14.44
C ARG A 98 -9.30 -3.18 14.08
N GLU A 99 -9.53 -1.91 14.41
CA GLU A 99 -10.77 -1.21 14.06
C GLU A 99 -10.92 -1.10 12.55
N VAL A 100 -9.86 -0.77 11.82
CA VAL A 100 -9.89 -0.68 10.35
C VAL A 100 -10.14 -2.03 9.69
N ASP A 101 -9.51 -3.11 10.19
CA ASP A 101 -9.73 -4.47 9.69
C ASP A 101 -11.18 -4.91 9.90
N ARG A 102 -11.70 -4.63 11.08
CA ARG A 102 -13.08 -4.86 11.48
C ARG A 102 -14.06 -4.09 10.62
N ARG A 103 -13.87 -2.78 10.44
CA ARG A 103 -14.69 -1.93 9.55
C ARG A 103 -14.67 -2.41 8.11
N ARG A 104 -13.49 -2.76 7.59
CA ARG A 104 -13.36 -3.37 6.25
C ARG A 104 -14.18 -4.65 6.15
N ALA A 105 -14.21 -5.47 7.20
CA ALA A 105 -15.01 -6.68 7.26
C ALA A 105 -16.53 -6.41 7.21
N GLU A 106 -16.99 -5.23 7.67
CA GLU A 106 -18.38 -4.76 7.55
C GLU A 106 -18.70 -4.15 6.18
N GLY A 107 -17.74 -4.13 5.24
CA GLY A 107 -17.89 -3.49 3.94
C GLY A 107 -17.53 -2.00 3.91
N CYS A 108 -17.02 -1.43 5.01
CA CYS A 108 -16.53 -0.05 5.03
C CYS A 108 -15.18 0.03 4.30
N LEU A 109 -15.18 0.59 3.09
CA LEU A 109 -13.99 0.70 2.25
C LEU A 109 -13.29 2.04 2.45
N GLY A 110 -13.96 3.04 3.03
CA GLY A 110 -13.39 4.32 3.45
C GLY A 110 -14.28 5.08 4.43
N PRO A 111 -13.89 6.29 4.87
CA PRO A 111 -14.64 7.06 5.87
C PRO A 111 -16.10 7.36 5.50
N ALA A 112 -16.44 7.36 4.21
CA ALA A 112 -17.79 7.60 3.71
C ALA A 112 -18.76 6.41 3.93
N ASP A 113 -18.24 5.22 4.21
CA ASP A 113 -19.00 3.96 4.25
C ASP A 113 -19.35 3.49 5.69
N LEU A 114 -19.24 4.38 6.70
CA LEU A 114 -19.50 4.03 8.09
C LEU A 114 -21.01 3.83 8.37
N ASP A 115 -21.46 2.57 8.46
CA ASP A 115 -22.81 2.14 8.89
C ASP A 115 -22.76 1.35 10.23
N PRO A 116 -23.76 1.39 11.15
CA PRO A 116 -23.61 0.88 12.52
C PRO A 116 -23.72 -0.65 12.78
N ASN A 117 -24.17 -1.52 11.86
CA ASN A 117 -24.70 -2.85 12.26
C ASN A 117 -24.47 -4.04 11.29
N GLY A 118 -23.25 -4.52 11.01
CA GLY A 118 -23.10 -5.70 10.12
C GLY A 118 -21.81 -6.52 10.26
N TRP A 119 -21.81 -7.59 11.06
CA TRP A 119 -20.58 -8.21 11.60
C TRP A 119 -20.31 -9.70 11.30
N ASP A 120 -21.30 -10.55 11.03
CA ASP A 120 -21.12 -12.00 11.27
C ASP A 120 -20.69 -12.88 10.07
N GLN A 121 -20.41 -12.35 8.87
CA GLN A 121 -20.03 -13.18 7.70
C GLN A 121 -18.55 -13.10 7.27
N SER A 122 -17.76 -12.20 7.82
CA SER A 122 -16.42 -11.87 7.27
C SER A 122 -15.24 -12.51 8.01
N LEU A 123 -15.51 -13.42 8.96
CA LEU A 123 -14.53 -13.99 9.90
C LEU A 123 -13.68 -15.18 9.38
N MET A 124 -13.63 -15.45 8.06
CA MET A 124 -12.96 -16.67 7.56
C MET A 124 -11.92 -16.50 6.44
N ARG A 125 -11.34 -15.30 6.22
CA ARG A 125 -10.28 -15.15 5.19
C ARG A 125 -9.14 -14.24 5.64
N VAL A 126 -8.13 -14.84 6.25
CA VAL A 126 -6.77 -14.28 6.38
C VAL A 126 -5.79 -15.26 5.76
N ARG A 127 -5.10 -14.84 4.71
CA ARG A 127 -3.89 -15.48 4.19
C ARG A 127 -2.78 -14.47 3.93
N THR A 128 -1.63 -15.05 3.63
CA THR A 128 -0.25 -14.65 3.91
C THR A 128 0.27 -13.54 2.99
N ALA A 129 1.53 -13.14 3.15
CA ALA A 129 2.16 -12.11 2.33
C ALA A 129 2.41 -12.56 0.88
N SER A 130 1.93 -11.77 -0.07
CA SER A 130 2.36 -11.77 -1.48
C SER A 130 3.40 -10.67 -1.70
N GLY A 131 4.51 -11.00 -2.37
CA GLY A 131 5.62 -10.09 -2.65
C GLY A 131 5.80 -9.87 -4.15
N GLY A 132 5.80 -8.61 -4.59
CA GLY A 132 6.12 -8.20 -5.96
C GLY A 132 5.66 -6.79 -6.34
N THR A 133 5.17 -6.02 -5.36
CA THR A 133 4.94 -4.58 -5.48
C THR A 133 6.22 -3.78 -5.24
N THR A 134 6.53 -2.81 -6.10
CA THR A 134 7.57 -1.79 -5.89
C THR A 134 6.96 -0.39 -5.89
N HIS A 135 7.64 0.57 -5.26
CA HIS A 135 7.19 1.95 -5.17
C HIS A 135 8.34 2.92 -5.52
N VAL A 136 8.01 4.04 -6.17
CA VAL A 136 8.95 5.11 -6.51
C VAL A 136 8.29 6.45 -6.18
N SER A 137 9.05 7.34 -5.55
CA SER A 137 8.65 8.72 -5.28
C SER A 137 9.71 9.66 -5.86
N VAL A 138 9.26 10.68 -6.60
CA VAL A 138 10.11 11.69 -7.25
C VAL A 138 9.52 13.07 -6.98
N CYS A 139 10.38 14.04 -6.65
CA CYS A 139 10.02 15.45 -6.58
C CYS A 139 11.08 16.25 -7.36
N ASP A 140 10.68 17.38 -7.94
CA ASP A 140 11.61 18.30 -8.61
C ASP A 140 11.59 19.72 -8.03
N ARG A 141 12.49 20.57 -8.55
CA ARG A 141 12.70 21.95 -8.09
C ARG A 141 11.55 22.89 -8.46
N GLU A 142 10.73 22.51 -9.45
CA GLU A 142 9.56 23.29 -9.87
C GLU A 142 8.33 23.00 -8.98
N GLY A 143 8.45 22.01 -8.09
CA GLY A 143 7.37 21.59 -7.19
C GLY A 143 6.51 20.47 -7.77
N ASN A 144 6.90 19.87 -8.92
CA ASN A 144 6.24 18.68 -9.41
C ASN A 144 6.59 17.49 -8.50
N ALA A 145 5.62 16.60 -8.31
CA ALA A 145 5.82 15.37 -7.56
C ALA A 145 5.09 14.21 -8.23
N ALA A 146 5.74 13.04 -8.22
CA ALA A 146 5.16 11.79 -8.68
C ALA A 146 5.36 10.72 -7.61
N SER A 147 4.26 10.07 -7.23
CA SER A 147 4.23 8.91 -6.34
C SER A 147 3.63 7.75 -7.12
N MET A 148 4.39 6.68 -7.34
CA MET A 148 4.00 5.58 -8.21
C MET A 148 4.24 4.24 -7.53
N THR A 149 3.17 3.45 -7.40
CA THR A 149 3.23 2.06 -6.94
C THR A 149 2.85 1.14 -8.10
N THR A 150 3.65 0.12 -8.36
CA THR A 150 3.39 -0.88 -9.41
C THR A 150 3.58 -2.30 -8.86
N SER A 151 2.78 -3.25 -9.32
CA SER A 151 2.78 -4.63 -8.83
C SER A 151 2.57 -5.63 -9.96
N ASN A 152 3.25 -6.77 -9.87
CA ASN A 152 2.98 -7.96 -10.70
C ASN A 152 2.26 -9.07 -9.92
N GLY A 153 1.78 -8.76 -8.71
CA GLY A 153 1.38 -9.74 -7.69
C GLY A 153 2.60 -10.46 -7.13
N GLU A 154 2.52 -11.78 -6.88
CA GLU A 154 3.73 -12.62 -6.73
C GLU A 154 4.45 -12.87 -8.07
N GLY A 155 3.78 -12.54 -9.18
CA GLY A 155 4.18 -12.91 -10.52
C GLY A 155 3.75 -14.33 -10.86
N SER A 156 3.26 -14.51 -12.09
CA SER A 156 2.81 -15.84 -12.55
C SER A 156 3.97 -16.81 -12.81
N GLY A 157 5.20 -16.30 -12.95
CA GLY A 157 6.34 -17.05 -13.50
C GLY A 157 6.22 -17.33 -15.00
N CYS A 158 5.09 -16.99 -15.64
CA CYS A 158 4.85 -17.18 -17.06
C CYS A 158 5.35 -15.96 -17.84
N PHE A 159 6.27 -16.20 -18.77
CA PHE A 159 6.74 -15.21 -19.72
C PHE A 159 6.08 -15.45 -21.06
N ALA A 160 5.37 -14.45 -21.60
CA ALA A 160 4.77 -14.59 -22.91
C ALA A 160 5.86 -14.86 -23.96
N ALA A 161 5.71 -15.94 -24.73
CA ALA A 161 6.77 -16.48 -25.56
C ALA A 161 7.41 -15.45 -26.52
N GLY A 162 8.73 -15.29 -26.44
CA GLY A 162 9.50 -14.39 -27.30
C GLY A 162 9.29 -12.88 -27.03
N THR A 163 8.71 -12.52 -25.88
CA THR A 163 8.43 -11.12 -25.55
C THR A 163 9.32 -10.56 -24.43
N GLY A 164 9.81 -11.42 -23.54
CA GLY A 164 10.46 -11.00 -22.29
C GLY A 164 9.50 -10.38 -21.26
N VAL A 165 8.19 -10.39 -21.52
CA VAL A 165 7.15 -9.86 -20.62
C VAL A 165 6.67 -10.98 -19.71
N MET A 166 6.93 -10.84 -18.41
CA MET A 166 6.31 -11.69 -17.39
C MET A 166 4.88 -11.24 -17.15
N LEU A 167 3.95 -12.18 -17.19
CA LEU A 167 2.54 -11.92 -16.91
C LEU A 167 2.34 -11.81 -15.38
N ASN A 168 1.48 -10.90 -14.94
CA ASN A 168 1.09 -10.81 -13.54
C ASN A 168 0.19 -11.98 -13.13
N ASN A 169 0.06 -12.22 -11.83
CA ASN A 169 -0.88 -13.18 -11.28
C ASN A 169 -1.99 -12.51 -10.45
N MET A 170 -2.28 -11.23 -10.68
CA MET A 170 -3.23 -10.45 -9.85
C MET A 170 -4.60 -11.12 -9.72
N MET A 171 -5.07 -11.76 -10.80
CA MET A 171 -6.35 -12.48 -10.78
C MET A 171 -6.34 -13.72 -9.87
N GLY A 172 -5.17 -14.31 -9.64
CA GLY A 172 -4.97 -15.47 -8.76
C GLY A 172 -4.69 -15.13 -7.30
N GLU A 173 -4.55 -13.84 -6.95
CA GLU A 173 -4.35 -13.42 -5.56
C GLU A 173 -5.67 -13.54 -4.78
N ASP A 174 -5.66 -14.38 -3.74
CA ASP A 174 -6.85 -14.73 -2.98
C ASP A 174 -7.44 -13.56 -2.18
N ASP A 175 -6.61 -12.59 -1.79
CA ASP A 175 -7.01 -11.37 -1.09
C ASP A 175 -7.73 -10.36 -1.99
N LEU A 176 -7.54 -10.47 -3.31
CA LEU A 176 -8.22 -9.65 -4.32
C LEU A 176 -9.53 -10.28 -4.81
N HIS A 177 -9.66 -11.61 -4.68
CA HIS A 177 -10.79 -12.40 -5.16
C HIS A 177 -11.39 -13.27 -4.05
N PRO A 178 -11.93 -12.68 -2.97
CA PRO A 178 -12.48 -13.44 -1.85
C PRO A 178 -13.61 -14.37 -2.29
N ASP A 179 -14.49 -13.98 -3.20
CA ASP A 179 -15.59 -14.85 -3.66
C ASP A 179 -15.18 -15.85 -4.75
N GLY A 180 -13.89 -15.89 -5.08
CA GLY A 180 -13.30 -16.78 -6.08
C GLY A 180 -13.00 -16.07 -7.40
N PHE A 181 -12.05 -16.63 -8.14
CA PHE A 181 -11.51 -16.08 -9.39
C PHE A 181 -12.57 -15.74 -10.44
N HIS A 182 -13.62 -16.57 -10.58
CA HIS A 182 -14.67 -16.43 -11.60
C HIS A 182 -15.94 -15.71 -11.09
N ALA A 183 -15.94 -15.17 -9.87
CA ALA A 183 -17.12 -14.53 -9.31
C ALA A 183 -17.44 -13.18 -9.95
N SER A 184 -16.41 -12.46 -10.42
CA SER A 184 -16.56 -11.14 -11.03
C SER A 184 -16.84 -11.23 -12.54
N PRO A 185 -17.70 -10.35 -13.10
CA PRO A 185 -17.90 -10.24 -14.54
C PRO A 185 -16.60 -9.97 -15.30
N PRO A 186 -16.42 -10.53 -16.52
CA PRO A 186 -15.29 -10.21 -17.39
C PRO A 186 -15.15 -8.70 -17.64
N GLY A 187 -13.91 -8.21 -17.67
CA GLY A 187 -13.60 -6.79 -17.89
C GLY A 187 -13.77 -5.89 -16.66
N MET A 188 -14.27 -6.42 -15.54
CA MET A 188 -14.27 -5.70 -14.26
C MET A 188 -12.82 -5.54 -13.76
N ARG A 189 -12.47 -4.32 -13.34
CA ARG A 189 -11.14 -4.05 -12.78
C ARG A 189 -11.06 -4.54 -11.34
N VAL A 190 -9.95 -5.20 -11.01
CA VAL A 190 -9.66 -5.67 -9.67
C VAL A 190 -9.25 -4.49 -8.78
N ALA A 191 -9.87 -4.39 -7.61
CA ALA A 191 -9.50 -3.43 -6.58
C ALA A 191 -8.09 -3.75 -6.03
N SER A 192 -7.38 -2.75 -5.50
CA SER A 192 -6.00 -2.93 -5.03
C SER A 192 -5.79 -2.32 -3.65
N MET A 193 -4.76 -2.79 -2.95
CA MET A 193 -4.24 -2.20 -1.71
C MET A 193 -3.18 -1.12 -1.97
N MET A 194 -2.79 -0.87 -3.23
CA MET A 194 -1.79 0.15 -3.57
C MET A 194 -2.27 1.56 -3.20
N ALA A 195 -1.42 2.28 -2.46
CA ALA A 195 -1.68 3.63 -1.98
C ALA A 195 -0.47 4.56 -2.20
N PRO A 196 -0.06 4.81 -3.46
CA PRO A 196 0.82 5.95 -3.73
C PRO A 196 0.14 7.21 -3.19
N SER A 197 0.89 8.01 -2.44
CA SER A 197 0.34 9.13 -1.69
C SER A 197 1.23 10.36 -1.74
N LEU A 198 0.62 11.53 -1.58
CA LEU A 198 1.27 12.82 -1.41
C LEU A 198 0.76 13.46 -0.12
N LEU A 199 1.64 13.82 0.81
CA LEU A 199 1.33 14.63 1.96
C LEU A 199 1.55 16.10 1.60
N MET A 200 0.52 16.91 1.75
CA MET A 200 0.48 18.32 1.41
C MET A 200 0.52 19.19 2.68
N THR A 201 1.11 20.38 2.58
CA THR A 201 0.98 21.46 3.55
C THR A 201 0.61 22.74 2.80
N GLY A 202 -0.64 23.19 2.98
CA GLY A 202 -1.26 24.11 2.03
C GLY A 202 -1.26 23.49 0.62
N ASP A 203 -0.80 24.25 -0.37
CA ASP A 203 -0.73 23.82 -1.77
C ASP A 203 0.63 23.21 -2.17
N ARG A 204 1.52 22.98 -1.20
CA ARG A 204 2.86 22.44 -1.46
C ARG A 204 2.97 20.98 -1.05
N VAL A 205 3.66 20.19 -1.87
CA VAL A 205 4.02 18.81 -1.54
C VAL A 205 5.07 18.82 -0.44
N ARG A 206 4.68 18.34 0.74
CA ARG A 206 5.59 18.12 1.88
C ARG A 206 6.33 16.80 1.73
N LEU A 207 5.65 15.74 1.32
CA LEU A 207 6.23 14.40 1.17
C LEU A 207 5.50 13.59 0.10
N ALA A 208 6.20 13.13 -0.92
CA ALA A 208 5.75 12.04 -1.77
C ALA A 208 6.16 10.71 -1.14
N LEU A 209 5.22 9.77 -0.99
CA LEU A 209 5.52 8.48 -0.41
C LEU A 209 4.59 7.37 -0.88
N GLY A 210 5.01 6.14 -0.62
CA GLY A 210 4.21 4.94 -0.78
C GLY A 210 5.04 3.71 -0.47
N SER A 211 4.41 2.55 -0.53
CA SER A 211 5.04 1.31 -0.10
C SER A 211 4.68 0.14 -1.01
N GLY A 212 5.62 -0.78 -1.17
CA GLY A 212 5.31 -2.16 -1.55
C GLY A 212 5.05 -3.01 -0.30
N GLY A 213 4.08 -3.92 -0.34
CA GLY A 213 3.79 -4.80 0.80
C GLY A 213 2.34 -5.32 0.93
N SER A 214 1.57 -5.39 -0.17
CA SER A 214 0.19 -5.89 -0.16
C SER A 214 -0.65 -5.27 1.00
N LYS A 215 -1.36 -6.05 1.83
CA LYS A 215 -2.17 -5.56 2.96
C LYS A 215 -1.41 -4.73 4.02
N ARG A 216 -0.07 -4.80 4.05
CA ARG A 216 0.79 -4.06 4.99
C ARG A 216 1.13 -2.65 4.51
N ILE A 217 0.84 -2.31 3.25
CA ILE A 217 1.00 -0.96 2.70
C ILE A 217 0.29 0.07 3.59
N ARG A 218 -0.94 -0.23 4.02
CA ARG A 218 -1.73 0.69 4.87
C ARG A 218 -1.05 0.98 6.21
N SER A 219 -0.57 -0.05 6.91
CA SER A 219 0.08 0.13 8.20
C SER A 219 1.45 0.79 8.08
N ALA A 220 2.20 0.50 7.01
CA ALA A 220 3.51 1.10 6.77
C ALA A 220 3.38 2.59 6.42
N VAL A 221 2.50 2.94 5.47
CA VAL A 221 2.26 4.34 5.09
C VAL A 221 1.66 5.12 6.27
N LEU A 222 0.69 4.55 7.01
CA LEU A 222 0.12 5.17 8.20
C LEU A 222 1.20 5.56 9.23
N GLN A 223 2.07 4.62 9.58
CA GLN A 223 3.12 4.85 10.57
C GLN A 223 4.13 5.90 10.08
N VAL A 224 4.52 5.89 8.79
CA VAL A 224 5.43 6.93 8.26
C VAL A 224 4.78 8.31 8.25
N VAL A 225 3.50 8.42 7.86
CA VAL A 225 2.77 9.70 7.92
C VAL A 225 2.68 10.19 9.36
N SER A 226 2.29 9.33 10.30
CA SER A 226 2.22 9.68 11.72
C SER A 226 3.60 10.08 12.28
N ASN A 227 4.67 9.36 11.92
CA ASN A 227 6.03 9.71 12.34
C ASN A 227 6.46 11.11 11.89
N VAL A 228 6.12 11.50 10.66
CA VAL A 228 6.45 12.84 10.12
C VAL A 228 5.56 13.92 10.73
N VAL A 229 4.27 13.65 10.94
CA VAL A 229 3.29 14.66 11.37
C VAL A 229 3.25 14.80 12.89
N ASP A 230 3.17 13.69 13.63
CA ASP A 230 2.98 13.65 15.08
C ASP A 230 4.32 13.76 15.84
N PHE A 231 5.38 13.12 15.33
CA PHE A 231 6.69 13.09 15.99
C PHE A 231 7.75 13.98 15.31
N GLY A 232 7.40 14.64 14.20
CA GLY A 232 8.28 15.59 13.51
C GLY A 232 9.53 14.95 12.90
N PHE A 233 9.51 13.65 12.63
CA PHE A 233 10.67 12.95 12.06
C PHE A 233 10.94 13.41 10.63
N ASP A 234 12.22 13.52 10.29
CA ASP A 234 12.66 13.66 8.90
C ASP A 234 12.33 12.38 8.10
N PRO A 235 12.30 12.43 6.75
CA PRO A 235 11.90 11.30 5.93
C PRO A 235 12.69 10.01 6.20
N ARG A 236 13.98 10.10 6.48
CA ARG A 236 14.83 8.94 6.71
C ARG A 236 14.55 8.32 8.07
N THR A 237 14.48 9.13 9.10
CA THR A 237 14.13 8.67 10.45
C THR A 237 12.73 8.04 10.46
N ALA A 238 11.76 8.67 9.79
CA ALA A 238 10.39 8.16 9.70
C ALA A 238 10.30 6.80 8.98
N VAL A 239 11.03 6.62 7.88
CA VAL A 239 11.05 5.35 7.11
C VAL A 239 11.81 4.26 7.86
N GLU A 240 12.95 4.56 8.48
CA GLU A 240 13.79 3.56 9.15
C GLU A 240 13.29 3.15 10.53
N ALA A 241 12.40 3.94 11.14
CA ALA A 241 11.75 3.64 12.42
C ALA A 241 11.17 2.20 12.46
N PRO A 242 11.22 1.53 13.62
CA PRO A 242 10.62 0.20 13.79
C PRO A 242 9.10 0.27 13.58
N ARG A 243 8.53 -0.78 12.99
CA ARG A 243 7.11 -0.86 12.66
C ARG A 243 6.40 -1.99 13.39
N LEU A 244 5.09 -1.82 13.53
CA LEU A 244 4.15 -2.82 14.00
C LEU A 244 3.08 -3.07 12.94
N HIS A 245 2.55 -4.29 12.87
CA HIS A 245 1.41 -4.65 12.02
C HIS A 245 0.48 -5.63 12.75
N TRP A 246 -0.82 -5.38 12.74
CA TRP A 246 -1.81 -6.37 13.14
C TRP A 246 -2.15 -7.28 11.94
N ASP A 247 -1.91 -8.59 12.06
CA ASP A 247 -2.09 -9.51 10.94
C ASP A 247 -3.49 -10.16 10.85
N GLY A 248 -4.33 -9.91 11.86
CA GLY A 248 -5.65 -10.51 12.05
C GLY A 248 -5.75 -11.31 13.36
N GLU A 249 -4.64 -11.91 13.80
CA GLU A 249 -4.57 -12.77 14.97
C GLU A 249 -3.66 -12.19 16.05
N ARG A 250 -2.50 -11.65 15.65
CA ARG A 250 -1.47 -11.14 16.56
C ARG A 250 -0.78 -9.90 16.01
N ALA A 251 -0.17 -9.15 16.93
CA ALA A 251 0.68 -8.02 16.56
C ALA A 251 2.07 -8.53 16.17
N GLN A 252 2.45 -8.28 14.93
CA GLN A 252 3.78 -8.49 14.39
C GLN A 252 4.60 -7.24 14.68
N VAL A 253 5.77 -7.40 15.31
CA VAL A 253 6.56 -6.26 15.81
C VAL A 253 8.03 -6.40 15.41
N GLU A 254 8.57 -5.37 14.76
CA GLU A 254 10.00 -5.29 14.44
C GLU A 254 10.89 -5.05 15.66
N PRO A 255 12.18 -5.42 15.59
CA PRO A 255 13.15 -5.00 16.58
C PRO A 255 13.32 -3.47 16.57
N GLY A 256 13.52 -2.87 17.75
CA GLY A 256 13.79 -1.43 17.91
C GLY A 256 12.90 -0.72 18.92
N PHE A 257 11.81 -1.34 19.36
CA PHE A 257 11.01 -0.84 20.48
C PHE A 257 11.57 -1.32 21.82
N ALA A 258 11.33 -0.54 22.89
CA ALA A 258 11.78 -0.87 24.23
C ALA A 258 11.09 -2.14 24.79
N ASP A 259 11.84 -3.02 25.45
CA ASP A 259 11.31 -4.27 26.00
C ASP A 259 10.13 -4.05 26.95
N GLY A 260 10.21 -3.05 27.82
CA GLY A 260 9.12 -2.72 28.75
C GLY A 260 7.82 -2.34 28.03
N ALA A 261 7.91 -1.69 26.86
CA ALA A 261 6.74 -1.39 26.04
C ALA A 261 6.14 -2.66 25.44
N LEU A 262 6.97 -3.56 24.95
CA LEU A 262 6.52 -4.81 24.33
C LEU A 262 5.92 -5.78 25.36
N THR A 263 6.50 -5.89 26.55
CA THR A 263 5.93 -6.67 27.66
C THR A 263 4.56 -6.13 28.10
N ALA A 264 4.38 -4.82 28.12
CA ALA A 264 3.07 -4.22 28.42
C ALA A 264 2.01 -4.53 27.35
N LEU A 265 2.42 -4.70 26.09
CA LEU A 265 1.51 -5.12 25.00
C LEU A 265 1.18 -6.62 25.06
N GLU A 266 2.18 -7.47 25.36
CA GLU A 266 2.00 -8.93 25.51
C GLU A 266 0.96 -9.29 26.57
N ALA A 267 0.81 -8.45 27.60
CA ALA A 267 -0.23 -8.61 28.60
C ALA A 267 -1.66 -8.40 28.07
N ARG A 268 -1.82 -7.80 26.88
CA ARG A 268 -3.13 -7.41 26.30
C ARG A 268 -3.42 -8.09 24.97
N TRP A 269 -2.39 -8.41 24.18
CA TRP A 269 -2.52 -9.01 22.86
C TRP A 269 -1.43 -10.06 22.62
N PRO A 270 -1.69 -11.10 21.83
CA PRO A 270 -0.63 -11.97 21.35
C PRO A 270 0.31 -11.17 20.46
N LEU A 271 1.61 -11.29 20.72
CA LEU A 271 2.67 -10.64 19.95
C LEU A 271 3.57 -11.70 19.31
N ASN A 272 4.08 -11.36 18.13
CA ASN A 272 5.25 -12.00 17.54
C ASN A 272 6.36 -10.96 17.41
N ARG A 273 7.44 -11.16 18.14
CA ARG A 273 8.60 -10.25 18.19
C ARG A 273 9.64 -10.76 17.20
N TRP A 274 9.85 -10.02 16.14
CA TRP A 274 10.84 -10.37 15.13
C TRP A 274 12.24 -10.02 15.63
N THR A 275 13.21 -10.87 15.31
CA THR A 275 14.62 -10.66 15.67
C THR A 275 15.38 -9.84 14.62
N VAL A 276 14.79 -9.67 13.43
CA VAL A 276 15.37 -8.94 12.30
C VAL A 276 14.34 -7.97 11.73
N ARG A 277 14.81 -6.87 11.14
CA ARG A 277 13.99 -6.01 10.28
C ARG A 277 13.75 -6.72 8.96
N ASP A 278 12.52 -6.72 8.49
CA ASP A 278 12.10 -7.56 7.37
C ASP A 278 11.13 -6.83 6.41
N LEU A 279 11.16 -7.21 5.13
CA LEU A 279 10.28 -6.68 4.10
C LEU A 279 8.79 -6.91 4.39
N TYR A 280 8.46 -7.83 5.29
CA TYR A 280 7.11 -8.08 5.81
C TYR A 280 6.43 -6.78 6.27
N PHE A 281 7.18 -5.85 6.86
CA PHE A 281 6.69 -4.58 7.40
C PHE A 281 6.59 -3.46 6.35
N GLY A 282 6.59 -3.83 5.06
CA GLY A 282 6.56 -2.92 3.93
C GLY A 282 7.92 -2.31 3.60
N GLY A 283 8.01 -1.71 2.42
CA GLY A 283 9.18 -0.95 1.99
C GLY A 283 8.76 0.45 1.55
N VAL A 284 8.76 1.41 2.46
CA VAL A 284 8.33 2.79 2.16
C VAL A 284 9.47 3.56 1.50
N HIS A 285 9.22 4.10 0.31
CA HIS A 285 10.10 5.12 -0.26
C HIS A 285 9.42 6.47 -0.13
N ALA A 286 10.18 7.48 0.28
CA ALA A 286 9.68 8.81 0.55
C ALA A 286 10.64 9.88 0.05
N MET A 287 10.11 10.97 -0.49
CA MET A 287 10.87 12.08 -1.05
C MET A 287 10.18 13.41 -0.72
N THR A 288 10.95 14.39 -0.26
CA THR A 288 10.48 15.77 -0.07
C THR A 288 10.78 16.61 -1.30
N ALA A 289 10.09 17.75 -1.45
CA ALA A 289 10.37 18.70 -2.53
C ALA A 289 11.77 19.36 -2.43
N HIS A 290 12.42 19.30 -1.26
CA HIS A 290 13.71 19.96 -1.02
C HIS A 290 14.92 19.03 -1.18
N GLY A 291 14.71 17.80 -1.65
CA GLY A 291 15.78 16.85 -1.92
C GLY A 291 16.16 15.94 -0.75
N ASP A 292 15.46 16.01 0.38
CA ASP A 292 15.59 15.00 1.43
C ASP A 292 14.69 13.82 1.11
N GLY A 293 15.27 12.62 1.09
CA GLY A 293 14.55 11.40 0.76
C GLY A 293 15.12 10.17 1.43
N ALA A 294 14.31 9.12 1.45
CA ALA A 294 14.64 7.84 2.02
C ALA A 294 14.10 6.70 1.15
N GLY A 295 14.98 5.76 0.82
CA GLY A 295 14.55 4.47 0.31
C GLY A 295 14.67 3.43 1.43
N ASP A 296 13.61 2.65 1.67
CA ASP A 296 13.59 1.68 2.76
C ASP A 296 14.69 0.63 2.65
N SER A 297 15.52 0.53 3.69
CA SER A 297 16.57 -0.48 3.77
C SER A 297 16.02 -1.92 3.76
N ARG A 298 14.77 -2.15 4.21
CA ARG A 298 14.09 -3.46 4.19
C ARG A 298 13.92 -4.04 2.78
N ARG A 299 14.02 -3.19 1.74
CA ARG A 299 13.95 -3.58 0.32
C ARG A 299 15.19 -3.19 -0.47
N GLY A 300 16.27 -2.82 0.20
CA GLY A 300 17.47 -2.29 -0.47
C GLY A 300 17.22 -0.98 -1.22
N GLY A 301 16.23 -0.20 -0.79
CA GLY A 301 15.88 1.07 -1.40
C GLY A 301 16.99 2.10 -1.29
N GLN A 302 17.01 3.06 -2.22
CA GLN A 302 17.92 4.19 -2.18
C GLN A 302 17.16 5.49 -2.43
N ALA A 303 17.72 6.58 -1.93
CA ALA A 303 17.30 7.93 -2.29
C ALA A 303 18.53 8.70 -2.79
N ARG A 304 18.34 9.48 -3.85
CA ARG A 304 19.38 10.31 -4.46
C ARG A 304 18.75 11.62 -4.90
N THR A 305 19.54 12.68 -4.80
CA THR A 305 19.20 14.02 -5.27
C THR A 305 20.19 14.36 -6.36
N ALA A 306 19.69 14.78 -7.51
CA ALA A 306 20.52 15.21 -8.63
C ALA A 306 20.68 16.73 -8.57
N ASP A 307 21.92 17.19 -8.68
CA ASP A 307 22.26 18.60 -8.79
C ASP A 307 21.76 19.20 -10.12
#